data_AF-A0A3B8NXM2-F1
#
_entry.id   AF-A0A3B8NXM2-F1
#
_cell.length_a   1.000
_cell.length_b   1.000
_cell.length_c   1.000
_cell.angle_alpha   90.00
_cell.angle_beta   90.00
_cell.angle_gamma   90.00
#
_symmetry.space_group_name_H-M   'P 1'
#
loop_
_entity.id
_entity.type
_entity.pdbx_description
1 polymer ?
#
loop_
_entity_poly.entity_id
_entity_poly.type
_entity_poly.pdbx_seq_one_letter_code
_entity_poly.pdbx_strand_id
1 'polypeptide(L)'
;MNTPNKLTILRVCLIPFFVAFLSIDSIPHRYLWALVFFGIASFTDYLDGHLARKYHLITNFGKFLDPLADKLLVISAFMCFVDAGILSAVVVIVTIAREFLVTSVRLVANGEGVVIAADIWGKIKTVSQIIAVIAIMLMQELLYVGVLPEAFPANAVSEILAWITAAATVVSGARYTAKSWKYIQAD
;
A
#
# COMPACT_ATOMS: atom_id res chain seq x y z
N MET A 1 -19.29 2.85 -17.65
CA MET A 1 -18.08 2.82 -16.81
C MET A 1 -16.91 3.38 -17.59
N ASN A 2 -16.23 4.39 -17.05
CA ASN A 2 -15.07 5.02 -17.68
C ASN A 2 -13.83 4.10 -17.58
N THR A 3 -12.85 4.31 -18.44
CA THR A 3 -11.59 3.55 -18.48
C THR A 3 -10.85 3.50 -17.14
N PRO A 4 -10.75 4.59 -16.35
CA PRO A 4 -10.13 4.54 -15.02
C PRO A 4 -10.83 3.57 -14.05
N ASN A 5 -12.16 3.61 -13.96
CA ASN A 5 -12.91 2.71 -13.07
C ASN A 5 -12.73 1.22 -13.42
N LYS A 6 -12.52 0.89 -14.71
CA LYS A 6 -12.22 -0.49 -15.12
C LYS A 6 -10.85 -0.94 -14.61
N LEU A 7 -9.86 -0.04 -14.59
CA LEU A 7 -8.53 -0.32 -14.06
C LEU A 7 -8.56 -0.49 -12.53
N THR A 8 -9.31 0.35 -11.81
CA THR A 8 -9.50 0.19 -10.36
C THR A 8 -10.12 -1.16 -10.02
N ILE A 9 -11.18 -1.57 -10.74
CA ILE A 9 -11.83 -2.88 -10.54
C ILE A 9 -10.87 -4.02 -10.88
N LEU A 10 -10.13 -3.91 -11.99
CA LEU A 10 -9.11 -4.88 -12.34
C LEU A 10 -8.09 -5.04 -11.20
N ARG A 11 -7.61 -3.95 -10.59
CA ARG A 11 -6.70 -4.01 -9.44
C ARG A 11 -7.31 -4.78 -8.28
N VAL A 12 -8.54 -4.47 -7.90
CA VAL A 12 -9.24 -5.17 -6.81
C VAL A 12 -9.36 -6.66 -7.12
N CYS A 13 -9.66 -7.01 -8.37
CA CYS A 13 -9.69 -8.40 -8.82
C CYS A 13 -8.33 -9.09 -8.80
N LEU A 14 -7.21 -8.37 -8.97
CA LEU A 14 -5.86 -8.93 -8.91
C LEU A 14 -5.38 -9.23 -7.49
N ILE A 15 -5.92 -8.55 -6.47
CA ILE A 15 -5.49 -8.72 -5.06
C ILE A 15 -5.66 -10.17 -4.58
N PRO A 16 -6.80 -10.87 -4.78
CA PRO A 16 -6.94 -12.27 -4.39
C PRO A 16 -5.89 -13.19 -5.03
N PHE A 17 -5.54 -12.97 -6.30
CA PHE A 17 -4.51 -13.77 -6.97
C PHE A 17 -3.14 -13.49 -6.36
N PHE A 18 -2.80 -12.22 -6.14
CA PHE A 18 -1.60 -11.79 -5.46
C PHE A 18 -1.46 -12.45 -4.07
N VAL A 19 -2.53 -12.43 -3.27
CA VAL A 19 -2.57 -13.07 -1.94
C VAL A 19 -2.43 -14.59 -2.05
N ALA A 20 -3.09 -15.22 -3.02
CA ALA A 20 -2.99 -16.66 -3.23
C ALA A 20 -1.54 -17.09 -3.54
N PHE A 21 -0.83 -16.34 -4.39
CA PHE A 21 0.59 -16.59 -4.62
C PHE A 21 1.42 -16.44 -3.35
N LEU A 22 1.21 -15.40 -2.54
CA LEU A 22 1.96 -15.26 -1.30
C LEU A 22 1.66 -16.33 -0.26
N SER A 23 0.42 -16.82 -0.20
CA SER A 23 -0.05 -17.69 0.90
C SER A 23 0.13 -19.19 0.62
N ILE A 24 0.20 -19.61 -0.65
CA ILE A 24 0.30 -21.03 -1.00
C ILE A 24 1.77 -21.44 -1.13
N ASP A 25 2.30 -22.10 -0.10
CA ASP A 25 3.70 -22.56 -0.03
C ASP A 25 4.07 -23.55 -1.16
N SER A 26 3.11 -24.30 -1.69
CA SER A 26 3.36 -25.33 -2.71
C SER A 26 3.62 -24.78 -4.12
N ILE A 27 3.48 -23.47 -4.34
CA ILE A 27 3.72 -22.85 -5.64
C ILE A 27 5.22 -22.53 -5.78
N PRO A 28 5.91 -23.07 -6.81
CA PRO A 28 7.28 -22.67 -7.10
C PRO A 28 7.36 -21.18 -7.48
N HIS A 29 8.42 -20.49 -7.05
CA HIS A 29 8.63 -19.06 -7.35
C HIS A 29 7.45 -18.17 -6.93
N ARG A 30 6.81 -18.51 -5.81
CA ARG A 30 5.60 -17.83 -5.35
C ARG A 30 5.79 -16.32 -5.17
N TYR A 31 6.96 -15.90 -4.70
CA TYR A 31 7.29 -14.50 -4.46
C TYR A 31 7.52 -13.75 -5.78
N LEU A 32 8.13 -14.40 -6.78
CA LEU A 32 8.23 -13.86 -8.13
C LEU A 32 6.86 -13.63 -8.77
N TRP A 33 5.96 -14.62 -8.71
CA TRP A 33 4.61 -14.47 -9.27
C TRP A 33 3.85 -13.36 -8.56
N ALA A 34 3.86 -13.37 -7.23
CA ALA A 34 3.27 -12.29 -6.45
C ALA A 34 3.88 -10.92 -6.84
N LEU A 35 5.18 -10.84 -7.12
CA LEU A 35 5.85 -9.58 -7.49
C LEU A 35 5.33 -9.06 -8.84
N VAL A 36 5.12 -9.97 -9.81
CA VAL A 36 4.51 -9.64 -11.09
C VAL A 36 3.09 -9.09 -10.89
N PHE A 37 2.25 -9.77 -10.11
CA PHE A 37 0.88 -9.32 -9.84
C PHE A 37 0.87 -7.98 -9.10
N PHE A 38 1.72 -7.80 -8.09
CA PHE A 38 1.87 -6.55 -7.36
C PHE A 38 2.33 -5.40 -8.27
N GLY A 39 3.30 -5.66 -9.17
CA GLY A 39 3.78 -4.70 -10.15
C GLY A 39 2.69 -4.26 -11.12
N ILE A 40 1.93 -5.20 -11.68
CA ILE A 40 0.79 -4.91 -12.56
C ILE A 40 -0.29 -4.11 -11.81
N ALA A 41 -0.63 -4.52 -10.59
CA ALA A 41 -1.63 -3.85 -9.75
C ALA A 41 -1.21 -2.40 -9.40
N SER A 42 0.06 -2.19 -9.05
CA SER A 42 0.62 -0.87 -8.76
C SER A 42 0.73 0.00 -10.01
N PHE A 43 1.07 -0.58 -11.16
CA PHE A 43 1.15 0.14 -12.42
C PHE A 43 -0.22 0.60 -12.92
N THR A 44 -1.26 -0.21 -12.73
CA THR A 44 -2.63 0.18 -13.09
C THR A 44 -3.16 1.35 -12.25
N ASP A 45 -2.70 1.53 -11.00
CA ASP A 45 -2.97 2.73 -10.16
C ASP A 45 -2.33 4.00 -10.69
N TYR A 46 -1.08 3.88 -11.11
CA TYR A 46 -0.43 5.03 -11.71
C TYR A 46 -1.16 5.46 -13.00
N LEU A 47 -1.58 4.49 -13.81
CA LEU A 47 -2.27 4.73 -15.08
C LEU A 47 -3.68 5.29 -14.91
N ASP A 48 -4.50 4.75 -14.00
CA ASP A 48 -5.88 5.22 -13.84
C ASP A 48 -5.94 6.67 -13.34
N GLY A 49 -5.06 7.05 -12.39
CA GLY A 49 -4.94 8.40 -11.90
C GLY A 49 -4.39 9.36 -12.95
N HIS A 50 -3.47 8.89 -13.80
CA HIS A 50 -2.98 9.69 -14.94
C HIS A 50 -4.09 9.92 -15.97
N LEU A 51 -4.82 8.88 -16.37
CA LEU A 51 -5.90 8.95 -17.35
C LEU A 51 -7.09 9.77 -16.84
N ALA A 52 -7.48 9.60 -15.58
CA ALA A 52 -8.57 10.36 -14.98
C ALA A 52 -8.28 11.87 -14.98
N ARG A 53 -7.04 12.27 -14.66
CA ARG A 53 -6.60 13.67 -14.70
C ARG A 53 -6.50 14.21 -16.12
N LYS A 54 -5.93 13.43 -17.05
CA LYS A 54 -5.69 13.85 -18.43
C LYS A 54 -6.98 14.04 -19.23
N TYR A 55 -7.98 13.18 -19.00
CA TYR A 55 -9.24 13.19 -19.75
C TYR A 55 -10.41 13.77 -18.96
N HIS A 56 -10.18 14.35 -17.77
CA HIS A 56 -11.21 14.87 -16.87
C HIS A 56 -12.33 13.85 -16.53
N LEU A 57 -12.01 12.55 -16.56
CA LEU A 57 -12.96 11.45 -16.37
C LEU A 57 -13.17 11.09 -14.88
N ILE A 58 -13.26 12.11 -14.03
CA ILE A 58 -13.35 11.94 -12.59
C ILE A 58 -14.80 11.57 -12.22
N THR A 59 -14.99 10.42 -11.55
CA THR A 59 -16.31 9.95 -11.09
C THR A 59 -16.36 9.83 -9.57
N ASN A 60 -17.54 10.00 -8.97
CA ASN A 60 -17.72 9.83 -7.51
C ASN A 60 -17.39 8.40 -7.06
N PHE A 61 -17.73 7.41 -7.88
CA PHE A 61 -17.39 6.01 -7.63
C PHE A 61 -15.88 5.77 -7.62
N GLY A 62 -15.14 6.28 -8.62
CA GLY A 62 -13.67 6.19 -8.65
C GLY A 62 -13.03 6.89 -7.45
N LYS A 63 -13.47 8.11 -7.13
CA LYS A 63 -12.98 8.86 -5.95
C LYS A 63 -13.10 8.07 -4.63
N PHE A 64 -14.13 7.24 -4.50
CA PHE A 64 -14.35 6.40 -3.32
C PHE A 64 -13.52 5.10 -3.36
N LEU A 65 -13.47 4.43 -4.51
CA LEU A 65 -12.79 3.14 -4.65
C LEU A 65 -11.26 3.25 -4.72
N ASP A 66 -10.72 4.28 -5.36
CA ASP A 66 -9.27 4.40 -5.56
C ASP A 66 -8.50 4.43 -4.22
N PRO A 67 -8.89 5.22 -3.19
CA PRO A 67 -8.21 5.20 -1.90
C PRO A 67 -8.35 3.89 -1.12
N LEU A 68 -9.40 3.12 -1.41
CA LEU A 68 -9.64 1.81 -0.79
C LEU A 68 -8.76 0.75 -1.46
N ALA A 69 -8.81 0.66 -2.79
CA ALA A 69 -8.03 -0.29 -3.58
C ALA A 69 -6.51 -0.08 -3.43
N ASP A 70 -6.05 1.17 -3.40
CA ASP A 70 -4.63 1.54 -3.17
C ASP A 70 -4.10 0.95 -1.86
N LYS A 71 -4.86 1.11 -0.76
CA LYS A 71 -4.44 0.62 0.56
C LYS A 71 -4.57 -0.88 0.71
N LEU A 72 -5.59 -1.50 0.10
CA LEU A 72 -5.83 -2.93 0.21
C LEU A 72 -4.65 -3.75 -0.32
N LEU A 73 -4.02 -3.35 -1.43
CA LEU A 73 -2.89 -4.09 -2.00
C LEU A 73 -1.69 -4.17 -1.02
N VAL A 74 -1.27 -3.03 -0.47
CA VAL A 74 -0.13 -2.97 0.48
C VAL A 74 -0.48 -3.66 1.81
N ILE A 75 -1.68 -3.43 2.34
CA ILE A 75 -2.14 -4.07 3.58
C ILE A 75 -2.17 -5.60 3.41
N SER A 76 -2.66 -6.09 2.27
CA SER A 76 -2.70 -7.52 1.98
C SER A 76 -1.30 -8.13 1.95
N ALA A 77 -0.33 -7.43 1.33
CA ALA A 77 1.07 -7.86 1.32
C ALA A 77 1.65 -7.98 2.74
N PHE A 78 1.46 -6.94 3.56
CA PHE A 78 1.96 -6.93 4.93
C PHE A 78 1.32 -8.01 5.80
N MET A 79 0.02 -8.26 5.64
CA MET A 79 -0.66 -9.35 6.34
C MET A 79 -0.10 -10.73 5.94
N CYS A 80 0.14 -10.96 4.64
CA CYS A 80 0.77 -12.20 4.18
C CYS A 80 2.19 -12.38 4.73
N PHE A 81 2.95 -11.28 4.87
CA PHE A 81 4.30 -11.36 5.46
C PHE A 81 4.27 -11.64 6.96
N VAL A 82 3.25 -11.19 7.69
CA VAL A 82 3.06 -11.56 9.09
C VAL A 82 2.74 -13.05 9.21
N ASP A 83 1.82 -13.54 8.38
CA ASP A 83 1.44 -14.96 8.36
C ASP A 83 2.63 -15.87 8.01
N ALA A 84 3.47 -15.45 7.06
CA ALA A 84 4.71 -16.13 6.71
C ALA A 84 5.85 -15.99 7.75
N GLY A 85 5.62 -15.30 8.87
CA GLY A 85 6.63 -15.08 9.91
C GLY A 85 7.80 -14.17 9.49
N ILE A 86 7.63 -13.40 8.42
CA ILE A 86 8.63 -12.46 7.89
C ILE A 86 8.58 -11.12 8.62
N LEU A 87 7.39 -10.66 8.99
CA LEU A 87 7.16 -9.39 9.69
C LEU A 87 6.46 -9.59 11.04
N SER A 88 6.77 -8.70 11.99
CA SER A 88 6.02 -8.59 13.23
C SER A 88 4.61 -8.06 13.01
N ALA A 89 3.62 -8.64 13.67
CA ALA A 89 2.25 -8.10 13.68
C ALA A 89 2.21 -6.65 14.18
N VAL A 90 3.12 -6.25 15.08
CA VAL A 90 3.15 -4.91 15.68
C VAL A 90 3.39 -3.83 14.62
N VAL A 91 4.39 -4.01 13.75
CA VAL A 91 4.72 -3.01 12.71
C VAL A 91 3.60 -2.85 11.70
N VAL A 92 2.92 -3.95 11.38
CA VAL A 92 1.77 -3.96 10.47
C VAL A 92 0.55 -3.30 11.10
N ILE A 93 0.23 -3.59 12.36
CA ILE A 93 -0.87 -2.96 13.09
C ILE A 93 -0.66 -1.44 13.17
N VAL A 94 0.55 -0.97 13.51
CA VAL A 94 0.87 0.47 13.55
C VAL A 94 0.63 1.12 12.19
N THR A 95 1.09 0.47 11.12
CA THR A 95 0.90 0.96 9.75
C THR A 95 -0.58 1.07 9.40
N ILE A 96 -1.35 -0.01 9.60
CA ILE A 96 -2.78 -0.08 9.31
C ILE A 96 -3.57 0.94 10.12
N ALA A 97 -3.35 1.01 11.44
CA ALA A 97 -4.05 1.94 12.32
C ALA A 97 -3.88 3.40 11.84
N ARG A 98 -2.66 3.77 11.44
CA ARG A 98 -2.39 5.08 10.84
C ARG A 98 -3.17 5.24 9.54
N GLU A 99 -3.10 4.27 8.63
CA GLU A 99 -3.80 4.34 7.34
C GLU A 99 -5.28 4.65 7.49
N PHE A 100 -5.95 3.96 8.41
CA PHE A 100 -7.35 4.19 8.71
C PHE A 100 -7.58 5.58 9.30
N LEU A 101 -6.78 6.00 10.29
CA LEU A 101 -6.90 7.32 10.92
C LEU A 101 -6.85 8.45 9.88
N VAL A 102 -5.85 8.46 9.00
CA VAL A 102 -5.69 9.51 8.00
C VAL A 102 -6.78 9.46 6.93
N THR A 103 -7.23 8.26 6.53
CA THR A 103 -8.38 8.14 5.61
C THR A 103 -9.64 8.71 6.25
N SER A 104 -9.93 8.36 7.50
CA SER A 104 -11.12 8.84 8.20
C SER A 104 -11.12 10.36 8.36
N VAL A 105 -10.00 10.95 8.78
CA VAL A 105 -9.85 12.41 8.87
C VAL A 105 -10.09 13.08 7.52
N ARG A 106 -9.55 12.50 6.44
CA ARG A 106 -9.76 13.01 5.08
C ARG A 106 -11.21 12.94 4.64
N LEU A 107 -11.91 11.86 4.98
CA LEU A 107 -13.33 11.68 4.64
C LEU A 107 -14.21 12.71 5.35
N VAL A 108 -13.96 12.96 6.63
CA VAL A 108 -14.68 13.98 7.41
C VAL A 108 -14.42 15.38 6.84
N ALA A 109 -13.16 15.78 6.67
CA ALA A 109 -12.81 17.10 6.13
C ALA A 109 -13.40 17.36 4.73
N ASN A 110 -13.40 16.35 3.86
CA ASN A 110 -14.05 16.46 2.55
C ASN A 110 -15.58 16.63 2.64
N GLY A 111 -16.22 16.02 3.65
CA GLY A 111 -17.65 16.19 3.93
C GLY A 111 -18.01 17.63 4.33
N GLU A 112 -17.10 18.31 5.01
CA GLU A 112 -17.21 19.72 5.42
C GLU A 112 -16.77 20.71 4.32
N GLY A 113 -16.43 20.22 3.12
CA GLY A 113 -15.99 21.05 1.99
C GLY A 113 -14.52 21.52 2.09
N VAL A 114 -13.77 21.05 3.08
CA VAL A 114 -12.36 21.38 3.26
C VAL A 114 -11.48 20.35 2.56
N VAL A 115 -10.85 20.76 1.45
CA VAL A 115 -9.89 19.91 0.74
C VAL A 115 -8.48 20.12 1.30
N ILE A 116 -8.03 19.18 2.13
CA ILE A 116 -6.67 19.21 2.69
C ILE A 116 -5.69 18.63 1.67
N ALA A 117 -4.85 19.49 1.10
CA ALA A 117 -3.85 19.10 0.11
C ALA A 117 -2.87 18.03 0.65
N ALA A 118 -2.47 17.11 -0.23
CA ALA A 118 -1.49 16.09 0.10
C ALA A 118 -0.10 16.71 0.35
N ASP A 119 0.54 16.32 1.46
CA ASP A 119 1.92 16.74 1.79
C ASP A 119 2.94 15.76 1.16
N ILE A 120 4.17 16.24 0.92
CA ILE A 120 5.29 15.45 0.38
C ILE A 120 5.50 14.17 1.21
N TRP A 121 5.30 14.26 2.52
CA TRP A 121 5.38 13.11 3.44
C TRP A 121 4.40 11.98 3.12
N GLY A 122 3.23 12.30 2.56
CA GLY A 122 2.30 11.28 2.06
C GLY A 122 2.91 10.49 0.90
N LYS A 123 3.57 11.18 -0.02
CA LYS A 123 4.25 10.56 -1.17
C LYS A 123 5.45 9.72 -0.75
N ILE A 124 6.30 10.26 0.14
CA ILE A 124 7.46 9.54 0.69
C ILE A 124 7.01 8.22 1.31
N LYS A 125 5.96 8.27 2.14
CA LYS A 125 5.39 7.08 2.75
C LYS A 125 4.92 6.06 1.70
N THR A 126 4.13 6.46 0.71
CA THR A 126 3.62 5.52 -0.30
C THR A 126 4.77 4.86 -1.08
N VAL A 127 5.76 5.66 -1.48
CA VAL A 127 6.96 5.15 -2.16
C VAL A 127 7.73 4.18 -1.26
N SER A 128 7.90 4.51 0.03
CA SER A 128 8.58 3.63 0.99
C SER A 128 7.85 2.28 1.17
N GLN A 129 6.52 2.28 1.23
CA GLN A 129 5.70 1.06 1.34
C GLN A 129 5.85 0.17 0.11
N ILE A 130 5.75 0.75 -1.08
CA ILE A 130 5.92 0.01 -2.34
C ILE A 130 7.32 -0.60 -2.43
N ILE A 131 8.36 0.20 -2.12
CA ILE A 131 9.75 -0.28 -2.13
C ILE A 131 9.94 -1.40 -1.11
N ALA A 132 9.41 -1.26 0.11
CA ALA A 132 9.53 -2.29 1.14
C ALA A 132 8.86 -3.60 0.70
N VAL A 133 7.64 -3.56 0.18
CA VAL A 133 6.95 -4.76 -0.32
C VAL A 133 7.77 -5.45 -1.42
N ILE A 134 8.21 -4.68 -2.42
CA ILE A 134 9.03 -5.22 -3.53
C ILE A 134 10.33 -5.82 -3.02
N ALA A 135 11.05 -5.11 -2.15
CA ALA A 135 12.34 -5.55 -1.61
C ALA A 135 12.19 -6.83 -0.79
N ILE A 136 11.16 -6.92 0.06
CA ILE A 136 10.87 -8.12 0.85
C ILE A 136 10.63 -9.31 -0.08
N MET A 137 9.75 -9.16 -1.08
CA MET A 137 9.42 -10.26 -1.98
C MET A 137 10.60 -10.70 -2.83
N LEU A 138 11.35 -9.73 -3.37
CA LEU A 138 12.54 -10.02 -4.17
C LEU A 138 13.59 -10.75 -3.35
N MET A 139 13.82 -10.33 -2.10
CA MET A 139 14.78 -10.95 -1.21
C MET A 139 14.40 -12.40 -0.86
N GLN A 140 13.11 -12.66 -0.60
CA GLN A 140 12.62 -14.03 -0.36
C GLN A 140 12.75 -14.91 -1.62
N GLU A 141 12.49 -14.35 -2.80
CA GLU A 141 12.72 -15.06 -4.07
C GLU A 141 14.21 -15.37 -4.29
N LEU A 142 15.10 -14.42 -4.03
CA LEU A 142 16.55 -14.59 -4.18
C LEU A 142 17.13 -15.63 -3.22
N LEU A 143 16.56 -15.78 -2.03
CA LEU A 143 16.85 -16.89 -1.12
C LEU A 143 16.36 -18.23 -1.71
N TYR A 144 15.12 -18.27 -2.20
CA TYR A 144 14.53 -19.47 -2.79
C TYR A 144 15.34 -20.01 -3.98
N VAL A 145 15.83 -19.13 -4.86
CA VAL A 145 16.64 -19.53 -6.02
C VAL A 145 18.13 -19.73 -5.69
N GLY A 146 18.54 -19.58 -4.43
CA GLY A 146 19.92 -19.79 -3.98
C GLY A 146 20.92 -18.71 -4.41
N VAL A 147 20.45 -17.54 -4.84
CA VAL A 147 21.33 -16.40 -5.17
C VAL A 147 21.84 -15.73 -3.90
N LEU A 148 20.98 -15.61 -2.87
CA LEU A 148 21.39 -15.19 -1.54
C LEU A 148 21.75 -16.40 -0.67
N PRO A 149 22.80 -16.32 0.17
CA PRO A 149 23.12 -17.40 1.10
C PRO A 149 21.99 -17.62 2.12
N GLU A 150 21.73 -18.86 2.53
CA GLU A 150 20.74 -19.18 3.57
C GLU A 150 21.01 -18.47 4.91
N ALA A 151 22.28 -18.18 5.20
CA ALA A 151 22.70 -17.43 6.39
C ALA A 151 22.37 -15.92 6.31
N PHE A 152 21.91 -15.42 5.16
CA PHE A 152 21.55 -14.02 5.00
C PHE A 152 20.30 -13.70 5.84
N PRO A 153 20.32 -12.69 6.71
CA PRO A 153 19.25 -12.44 7.67
C PRO A 153 18.06 -11.69 7.03
N ALA A 154 17.43 -12.30 6.01
CA ALA A 154 16.36 -11.68 5.23
C ALA A 154 15.21 -11.17 6.10
N ASN A 155 14.72 -11.97 7.05
CA ASN A 155 13.59 -11.54 7.90
C ASN A 155 13.96 -10.34 8.78
N ALA A 156 15.19 -10.25 9.28
CA ALA A 156 15.64 -9.07 10.04
C ALA A 156 15.71 -7.83 9.16
N VAL A 157 16.20 -7.97 7.91
CA VAL A 157 16.21 -6.87 6.93
C VAL A 157 14.78 -6.46 6.57
N SER A 158 13.88 -7.41 6.34
CA SER A 158 12.45 -7.17 6.10
C SER A 158 11.80 -6.39 7.24
N GLU A 159 12.05 -6.80 8.48
CA GLU A 159 11.53 -6.15 9.68
C GLU A 159 12.03 -4.70 9.79
N ILE A 160 13.33 -4.46 9.55
CA ILE A 160 13.90 -3.10 9.54
C ILE A 160 13.25 -2.23 8.46
N LEU A 161 13.09 -2.75 7.24
CA LEU A 161 12.43 -2.04 6.14
C LEU A 161 10.97 -1.70 6.48
N ALA A 162 10.26 -2.62 7.12
CA ALA A 162 8.90 -2.40 7.58
C ALA A 162 8.84 -1.32 8.66
N TRP A 163 9.77 -1.28 9.62
CA TRP A 163 9.83 -0.24 10.65
C TRP A 163 10.18 1.14 10.10
N ILE A 164 11.11 1.22 9.14
CA ILE A 164 11.41 2.48 8.44
C ILE A 164 10.14 3.01 7.74
N THR A 165 9.43 2.11 7.07
CA THR A 165 8.17 2.43 6.39
C THR A 165 7.07 2.83 7.36
N ALA A 166 6.96 2.14 8.50
CA ALA A 166 6.01 2.48 9.56
C ALA A 166 6.35 3.84 10.18
N ALA A 167 7.63 4.17 10.38
CA ALA A 167 8.04 5.48 10.87
C ALA A 167 7.69 6.61 9.89
N ALA A 168 8.01 6.44 8.59
CA ALA A 168 7.58 7.37 7.54
C ALA A 168 6.04 7.53 7.52
N THR A 169 5.34 6.42 7.80
CA THR A 169 3.90 6.38 7.90
C THR A 169 3.39 7.21 9.08
N VAL A 170 3.89 6.99 10.28
CA VAL A 170 3.50 7.75 11.47
C VAL A 170 3.81 9.24 11.30
N VAL A 171 4.99 9.61 10.79
CA VAL A 171 5.37 11.01 10.56
C VAL A 171 4.42 11.69 9.57
N SER A 172 4.13 11.03 8.45
CA SER A 172 3.15 11.51 7.48
C SER A 172 1.76 11.69 8.11
N GLY A 173 1.36 10.78 9.01
CA GLY A 173 0.09 10.81 9.72
C GLY A 173 -0.03 11.99 10.66
N ALA A 174 0.95 12.12 11.56
CA ALA A 174 1.00 13.20 12.54
C ALA A 174 0.93 14.57 11.85
N ARG A 175 1.68 14.76 10.75
CA ARG A 175 1.66 16.02 9.99
C ARG A 175 0.31 16.28 9.32
N TYR A 176 -0.32 15.24 8.77
CA TYR A 176 -1.64 15.38 8.15
C TYR A 176 -2.70 15.75 9.20
N THR A 177 -2.74 15.02 10.31
CA THR A 177 -3.69 15.27 11.40
C THR A 177 -3.47 16.65 12.02
N ALA A 178 -2.22 17.07 12.25
CA ALA A 178 -1.92 18.41 12.78
C ALA A 178 -2.36 19.54 11.84
N LYS A 179 -2.22 19.37 10.52
CA LYS A 179 -2.77 20.30 9.52
C LYS A 179 -4.29 20.30 9.51
N SER A 180 -4.89 19.13 9.70
CA SER A 180 -6.35 18.93 9.69
C SER A 180 -7.02 19.46 10.97
N TRP A 181 -6.30 19.48 12.08
CA TRP A 181 -6.79 19.88 13.40
C TRP A 181 -7.44 21.26 13.42
N LYS A 182 -6.94 22.20 12.61
CA LYS A 182 -7.50 23.57 12.49
C LYS A 182 -8.89 23.61 11.87
N TYR A 183 -9.27 22.58 11.12
CA TYR A 183 -10.56 22.49 10.44
C TYR A 183 -11.56 21.68 11.25
N ILE A 184 -11.09 20.70 12.03
CA ILE A 184 -11.90 19.85 12.90
C ILE A 184 -12.38 20.61 14.16
N GLN A 185 -11.72 21.71 14.53
CA GLN A 185 -12.14 22.58 15.65
C GLN A 185 -13.14 23.68 15.24
N ALA A 186 -13.60 23.70 13.98
CA ALA A 186 -14.57 24.69 13.53
C ALA A 186 -16.01 24.27 13.88
N ASP A 187 -16.27 24.06 15.17
CA ASP A 187 -17.60 23.98 15.78
C ASP A 187 -17.67 24.93 16.98
#